data_AF-A0A352IXQ9-F1
#
_entry.id   AF-A0A352IXQ9-F1
#
_cell.length_a   1.000
_cell.length_b   1.000
_cell.length_c   1.000
_cell.angle_alpha   90.00
_cell.angle_beta   90.00
_cell.angle_gamma   90.00
#
_symmetry.space_group_name_H-M   'P 1'
#
loop_
_entity.id
_entity.type
_entity.pdbx_description
1 polymer ?
#
loop_
_entity_poly.entity_id
_entity_poly.type
_entity_poly.pdbx_seq_one_letter_code
_entity_poly.pdbx_strand_id
1 'polypeptide(L)' 'MEHEFWHERWAKKEIGFHEGTVNQYLHDHWPELAGKGTDAVFVPLCGKAHDMWWLHDRGHPIIGVEL' A
#
# COMPACT_ATOMS: atom_id res chain seq x y z
N MET A 1 17.14 -11.46 0.26
CA MET A 1 15.90 -11.61 -0.52
C MET A 1 16.31 -11.77 -1.96
N GLU A 2 15.78 -12.76 -2.68
CA GLU A 2 16.05 -12.93 -4.11
C GLU A 2 15.04 -12.08 -4.89
N HIS A 3 15.51 -11.06 -5.60
CA HIS A 3 14.61 -10.11 -6.28
C HIS A 3 13.80 -10.80 -7.39
N GLU A 4 14.44 -11.71 -8.12
CA GLU A 4 13.81 -12.53 -9.17
C GLU A 4 12.61 -13.32 -8.66
N PHE A 5 12.65 -13.81 -7.42
CA PHE A 5 11.52 -14.51 -6.83
C PHE A 5 10.25 -13.64 -6.85
N TRP A 6 10.35 -12.35 -6.48
CA TRP A 6 9.20 -11.46 -6.45
C TRP A 6 8.73 -11.06 -7.86
N HIS A 7 9.66 -10.78 -8.78
CA HIS A 7 9.31 -10.51 -10.17
C HIS A 7 8.59 -11.71 -10.82
N GLU A 8 9.04 -12.94 -10.56
CA GLU A 8 8.37 -14.14 -11.04
C GLU A 8 6.95 -14.29 -10.48
N ARG A 9 6.74 -14.03 -9.18
CA ARG A 9 5.39 -14.09 -8.56
C ARG A 9 4.45 -13.11 -9.24
N TRP A 10 4.90 -11.88 -9.49
CA TRP A 10 4.13 -10.88 -10.21
C TRP A 10 3.80 -11.32 -11.65
N ALA A 11 4.81 -11.79 -12.40
CA ALA A 11 4.64 -12.23 -13.78
C ALA A 11 3.67 -13.42 -13.90
N LYS A 12 3.74 -14.37 -12.96
CA LYS A 12 2.87 -15.55 -12.90
C LYS A 12 1.50 -15.27 -12.25
N LYS A 13 1.23 -14.04 -11.81
CA LYS A 13 0.03 -13.64 -11.05
C LYS A 13 -0.17 -14.45 -9.75
N GLU A 14 0.92 -14.93 -9.16
CA GLU A 14 0.93 -15.65 -7.88
C GLU A 14 0.95 -14.64 -6.72
N ILE A 15 -0.04 -13.75 -6.72
CA ILE A 15 -0.13 -12.57 -5.85
C ILE A 15 -1.16 -12.75 -4.73
N GLY A 16 -1.13 -13.89 -4.04
CA GLY A 16 -2.07 -14.19 -2.94
C GLY A 16 -1.98 -13.23 -1.75
N PHE A 17 -0.93 -12.40 -1.70
CA PHE A 17 -0.76 -11.32 -0.74
C PHE A 17 -1.53 -10.04 -1.12
N HIS A 18 -2.06 -9.94 -2.33
CA HIS A 18 -2.87 -8.78 -2.75
C HIS A 18 -4.32 -8.96 -2.31
N GLU A 19 -4.72 -8.21 -1.28
CA GLU A 19 -6.06 -8.27 -0.68
C GLU A 19 -7.19 -7.86 -1.65
N GLY A 20 -6.89 -7.00 -2.65
CA GLY A 20 -7.87 -6.56 -3.65
C GLY A 20 -8.80 -5.43 -3.17
N THR A 21 -8.78 -5.11 -1.88
CA THR A 21 -9.47 -3.96 -1.27
C THR A 21 -8.47 -3.15 -0.44
N VAL A 22 -8.96 -2.07 0.17
CA VAL A 22 -8.23 -1.36 1.24
C VAL A 22 -8.13 -2.28 2.44
N ASN A 23 -6.97 -2.29 3.09
CA ASN A 23 -6.75 -3.07 4.29
C ASN A 23 -7.68 -2.60 5.42
N GLN A 24 -8.41 -3.54 6.03
CA GLN A 24 -9.42 -3.20 7.04
C GLN A 24 -8.81 -2.49 8.27
N TYR A 25 -7.62 -2.92 8.72
CA TYR A 25 -6.96 -2.29 9.86
C TYR A 25 -6.46 -0.88 9.52
N LEU A 26 -5.95 -0.65 8.31
CA LEU A 26 -5.62 0.70 7.87
C LEU A 26 -6.88 1.57 7.92
N HIS A 27 -7.98 1.11 7.33
CA HIS A 27 -9.24 1.85 7.33
C HIS A 27 -9.69 2.24 8.74
N ASP A 28 -9.68 1.28 9.66
CA ASP A 28 -10.25 1.45 11.00
C ASP A 28 -9.38 2.30 11.92
N HIS A 29 -8.05 2.26 11.75
CA HIS A 29 -7.11 2.94 12.64
C HIS A 29 -6.51 4.22 12.06
N TRP A 30 -6.61 4.46 10.74
CA TRP A 30 -6.04 5.66 10.11
C TRP A 30 -6.52 6.98 10.73
N PRO A 31 -7.82 7.18 11.06
CA PRO A 31 -8.27 8.46 11.62
C PRO A 31 -7.55 8.82 12.94
N GLU A 32 -7.23 7.82 13.77
CA GLU A 32 -6.47 8.02 15.00
C GLU A 32 -4.99 8.28 14.71
N LEU A 33 -4.40 7.54 13.77
CA LEU A 33 -2.99 7.68 13.41
C LEU A 33 -2.68 9.02 12.72
N ALA A 34 -3.51 9.43 11.76
CA ALA A 34 -3.30 10.66 10.98
C ALA A 34 -3.79 11.91 11.73
N GLY A 35 -4.77 11.78 12.62
CA GLY A 35 -5.39 12.91 13.32
C GLY A 35 -5.92 13.95 12.35
N LYS A 36 -5.32 15.15 12.34
CA LYS A 36 -5.62 16.24 11.38
C LYS A 36 -4.50 16.47 10.37
N GLY A 37 -3.49 15.60 10.35
CA GLY A 37 -2.33 15.70 9.47
C GLY A 37 -2.69 15.36 8.02
N THR A 38 -1.92 15.93 7.10
CA THR A 38 -1.95 15.61 5.66
C THR A 38 -0.52 15.33 5.16
N ASP A 39 0.35 14.90 6.08
CA ASP A 39 1.74 14.59 5.79
C ASP A 39 1.85 13.45 4.78
N ALA A 40 3.00 13.39 4.11
CA ALA A 40 3.29 12.36 3.14
C ALA A 40 3.34 10.97 3.81
N VAL A 41 2.72 9.98 3.17
CA VAL A 41 2.72 8.58 3.64
C VAL A 41 3.62 7.75 2.75
N PHE A 42 4.57 7.08 3.39
CA PHE A 42 5.46 6.13 2.73
C PHE A 42 4.89 4.71 2.82
N VAL A 43 4.71 4.05 1.68
CA VAL A 43 4.25 2.67 1.58
C VAL A 43 5.38 1.81 0.98
N PRO A 44 6.16 1.11 1.81
CA PRO A 44 7.25 0.26 1.33
C PRO A 44 6.70 -1.06 0.77
N LEU A 45 7.33 -1.57 -0.30
CA LEU A 45 6.91 -2.78 -1.02
C LEU A 45 5.42 -2.74 -1.37
N CYS A 46 5.01 -1.60 -1.97
CA CYS A 46 3.60 -1.25 -2.08
C CYS A 46 2.82 -2.10 -3.07
N GLY A 47 3.51 -2.84 -3.95
CA GLY A 47 2.89 -3.59 -5.03
C GLY A 47 1.87 -2.73 -5.80
N LYS A 48 0.60 -3.14 -5.70
CA LYS A 48 -0.57 -2.41 -6.24
C LYS A 48 -1.63 -2.13 -5.16
N ALA A 49 -1.21 -1.84 -3.93
CA ALA A 49 -2.10 -1.63 -2.80
C ALA A 49 -3.17 -0.56 -3.08
N HIS A 50 -4.45 -0.88 -2.84
CA HIS A 50 -5.55 0.08 -2.93
C HIS A 50 -5.47 1.15 -1.83
N ASP A 51 -4.78 0.83 -0.74
CA ASP A 51 -4.48 1.71 0.37
C ASP A 51 -3.88 3.05 -0.09
N MET A 52 -2.98 3.02 -1.08
CA MET A 52 -2.34 4.23 -1.60
C MET A 52 -3.36 5.23 -2.16
N TRP A 53 -4.32 4.75 -2.95
CA TRP A 53 -5.39 5.60 -3.48
C TRP A 53 -6.32 6.10 -2.39
N TRP A 54 -6.69 5.20 -1.47
CA TRP A 54 -7.56 5.54 -0.35
C TRP A 54 -6.97 6.61 0.58
N LEU A 55 -5.66 6.57 0.80
CA LEU A 55 -4.90 7.59 1.55
C LEU A 55 -4.80 8.90 0.75
N HIS A 56 -4.50 8.81 -0.55
CA HIS A 56 -4.43 9.97 -1.43
C HIS A 56 -5.74 10.76 -1.47
N ASP A 57 -6.88 10.07 -1.57
CA ASP A 57 -8.20 10.69 -1.59
C ASP A 57 -8.55 11.43 -0.28
N ARG A 58 -7.79 11.18 0.79
CA ARG A 58 -7.89 11.88 2.09
C ARG A 58 -6.92 13.07 2.20
N GLY A 59 -6.19 13.38 1.13
CA GLY A 59 -5.30 14.53 1.05
C GLY A 59 -3.84 14.24 1.39
N HIS A 60 -3.45 12.97 1.55
CA HIS A 60 -2.06 12.60 1.82
C HIS A 60 -1.26 12.45 0.51
N PRO A 61 -0.11 13.12 0.36
CA PRO A 61 0.87 12.74 -0.66
C PRO A 61 1.38 11.32 -0.41
N ILE A 62 1.51 10.50 -1.45
CA ILE A 62 1.94 9.11 -1.31
C ILE A 62 3.29 8.88 -1.97
N ILE A 63 4.17 8.18 -1.26
CA ILE A 63 5.46 7.71 -1.76
C ILE A 63 5.42 6.18 -1.69
N GLY A 64 5.29 5.52 -2.84
CA GLY A 64 5.37 4.06 -2.95
C GLY A 64 6.72 3.64 -3.50
N VAL A 65 7.32 2.59 -2.93
CA VAL A 65 8.48 1.91 -3.51
C VAL A 65 8.14 0.44 -3.66
N GLU A 66 8.27 -0.06 -4.89
CA GLU A 66 8.13 -1.47 -5.24
C GLU A 66 9.38 -1.93 -5.99
N LEU A 67 9.66 -3.24 -5.92
CA LEU A 67 10.85 -3.88 -6.48
C LEU A 67 10.86 -3.92 -8.01
#